data_AF-A0A212D7D7-F1
#
_entry.id   AF-A0A212D7D7-F1
#
_cell.length_a   1.000
_cell.length_b   1.000
_cell.length_c   1.000
_cell.angle_alpha   90.00
_cell.angle_beta   90.00
_cell.angle_gamma   90.00
#
_symmetry.space_group_name_H-M   'P 1'
#
loop_
_entity.id
_entity.type
_entity.pdbx_description
1 polymer ?
#
loop_
_entity_poly.entity_id
_entity_poly.type
_entity_poly.pdbx_seq_one_letter_code
_entity_poly.pdbx_strand_id
1 'polypeptide(L)'
;MVVGGGGRPPVCPGGQRLELLGPTVTSRFPPQLVSRGFRPLLGSGGALGIVNSGLIPSLVWKLQREEEEIQALLLDTLAACLMEDATEALASRVVPFLKEKLLSTSSNIRSKAAHTLIAVSIPLEGKIQVWQHDVIPILVHLLKDKEEEVQANAAGALMNATVTTEGKYAALDVEATGPLLQLLGASLSKARLNAIKALTMLAEAPEGRKLLQSHVATFRVLEEDFSPAVQRAAQVALKVIEWKP
;
A
#
# COMPACT_ATOMS: atom_id res chain seq x y z
N MET A 1 -26.63 -38.86 -52.71
CA MET A 1 -26.47 -37.51 -53.30
C MET A 1 -27.05 -36.54 -52.27
N VAL A 2 -26.36 -35.64 -51.58
CA VAL A 2 -25.03 -35.01 -51.62
C VAL A 2 -24.75 -34.55 -50.16
N VAL A 3 -23.75 -35.08 -49.46
CA VAL A 3 -22.54 -34.38 -48.91
C VAL A 3 -22.79 -32.90 -48.53
N GLY A 4 -22.79 -32.49 -47.25
CA GLY A 4 -21.60 -32.29 -46.42
C GLY A 4 -20.99 -30.89 -46.63
N GLY A 5 -21.14 -29.97 -45.67
CA GLY A 5 -20.65 -28.59 -45.79
C GLY A 5 -20.49 -27.87 -44.45
N GLY A 6 -19.75 -28.47 -43.50
CA GLY A 6 -19.27 -27.80 -42.31
C GLY A 6 -18.03 -26.95 -42.64
N GLY A 7 -18.16 -25.63 -42.53
CA GLY A 7 -17.04 -24.70 -42.66
C GLY A 7 -16.01 -24.91 -41.56
N ARG A 8 -14.73 -25.05 -41.93
CA ARG A 8 -13.61 -25.10 -40.99
C ARG A 8 -13.14 -23.68 -40.65
N PRO A 9 -12.80 -23.40 -39.37
CA PRO A 9 -12.07 -22.19 -39.01
C PRO A 9 -10.58 -22.27 -39.43
N PRO A 10 -9.88 -21.13 -39.50
CA PRO A 10 -8.54 -21.03 -40.08
C PRO A 10 -7.48 -21.75 -39.23
N VAL A 11 -6.46 -22.30 -39.92
CA VAL A 11 -5.35 -23.07 -39.35
C VAL A 11 -4.12 -22.17 -39.24
N CYS A 12 -3.54 -22.05 -38.04
CA CYS A 12 -2.23 -21.42 -37.83
C CYS A 12 -1.09 -22.38 -38.23
N PRO A 13 0.02 -21.88 -38.83
CA PRO A 13 1.14 -22.72 -39.22
C PRO A 13 2.04 -22.98 -38.01
N GLY A 14 2.03 -24.22 -37.52
CA GLY A 14 2.85 -24.64 -36.38
C GLY A 14 2.21 -25.83 -35.68
N GLY A 15 2.31 -27.00 -36.29
CA GLY A 15 1.67 -28.23 -35.81
C GLY A 15 2.22 -28.72 -34.48
N GLN A 16 1.65 -28.26 -33.38
CA GLN A 16 1.69 -28.94 -32.08
C GLN A 16 0.35 -28.84 -31.36
N ARG A 17 -0.12 -30.02 -30.99
CA ARG A 17 -1.38 -30.33 -30.32
C ARG A 17 -1.24 -29.94 -28.83
N LEU A 18 -2.03 -29.00 -28.33
CA LEU A 18 -2.10 -28.74 -26.89
C LEU A 18 -3.20 -29.62 -26.26
N GLU A 19 -2.89 -30.91 -26.11
CA GLU A 19 -3.59 -31.79 -25.17
C GLU A 19 -2.94 -31.62 -23.78
N LEU A 20 -3.77 -31.33 -22.77
CA LEU A 20 -3.66 -31.76 -21.37
C LEU A 20 -2.33 -31.49 -20.64
N LEU A 21 -2.22 -30.32 -20.00
CA LEU A 21 -1.33 -30.14 -18.85
C LEU A 21 -2.15 -30.19 -17.56
N GLY A 22 -2.06 -31.35 -16.89
CA GLY A 22 -2.54 -31.56 -15.52
C GLY A 22 -1.71 -30.82 -14.46
N PRO A 23 -2.04 -30.99 -13.17
CA PRO A 23 -1.56 -30.16 -12.08
C PRO A 23 -0.16 -30.60 -11.63
N THR A 24 0.88 -30.09 -12.30
CA THR A 24 2.26 -30.35 -11.86
C THR A 24 3.18 -29.15 -12.08
N VAL A 25 2.88 -28.04 -11.41
CA VAL A 25 3.87 -27.00 -11.07
C VAL A 25 3.64 -26.56 -9.62
N THR A 26 3.73 -27.51 -8.68
CA THR A 26 3.69 -27.24 -7.23
C THR A 26 4.95 -27.71 -6.50
N SER A 27 5.99 -28.16 -7.21
CA SER A 27 7.19 -28.69 -6.57
C SER A 27 8.46 -28.05 -7.12
N ARG A 28 8.82 -26.87 -6.59
CA ARG A 28 10.21 -26.39 -6.49
C ARG A 28 10.31 -25.18 -5.56
N PHE A 29 9.76 -25.31 -4.35
CA PHE A 29 10.22 -24.52 -3.20
C PHE A 29 10.85 -25.51 -2.21
N PRO A 30 12.15 -25.41 -1.89
CA PRO A 30 12.75 -26.24 -0.86
C PRO A 30 12.18 -25.85 0.51
N PRO A 31 11.64 -26.80 1.30
CA PRO A 31 11.11 -26.51 2.63
C PRO A 31 12.24 -26.59 3.66
N GLN A 32 13.09 -25.57 3.72
CA GLN A 32 14.12 -25.46 4.78
C GLN A 32 14.48 -23.99 5.04
N LEU A 33 13.59 -23.20 5.64
CA LEU A 33 13.97 -21.96 6.33
C LEU A 33 12.88 -21.46 7.28
N VAL A 34 12.41 -22.36 8.15
CA VAL A 34 11.62 -22.01 9.34
C VAL A 34 12.50 -22.26 10.56
N SER A 35 13.44 -21.34 10.82
CA SER A 35 14.06 -21.15 12.14
C SER A 35 15.07 -19.99 12.08
N ARG A 36 14.79 -18.96 12.89
CA ARG A 36 15.59 -17.75 13.17
C ARG A 36 15.39 -16.57 12.21
N GLY A 37 14.50 -15.67 12.62
CA GLY A 37 14.63 -14.22 12.41
C GLY A 37 14.90 -13.74 10.98
N PHE A 38 14.31 -14.38 9.97
CA PHE A 38 14.48 -13.99 8.59
C PHE A 38 13.69 -12.70 8.32
N ARG A 39 14.35 -11.54 8.49
CA ARG A 39 13.96 -10.34 7.73
C ARG A 39 14.33 -10.66 6.28
N PRO A 40 13.40 -10.67 5.31
CA PRO A 40 13.78 -10.76 3.92
C PRO A 40 14.47 -9.44 3.56
N LEU A 41 15.78 -9.38 3.75
CA LEU A 41 16.64 -8.38 3.13
C LEU A 41 16.83 -8.80 1.66
N LEU A 42 15.74 -8.86 0.91
CA LEU A 42 15.85 -8.84 -0.54
C LEU A 42 16.49 -7.49 -0.86
N GLY A 43 17.79 -7.51 -1.13
CA GLY A 43 18.45 -6.35 -1.74
C GLY A 43 17.75 -5.98 -3.04
N SER A 44 17.88 -4.74 -3.49
CA SER A 44 17.20 -4.24 -4.70
C SER A 44 17.34 -5.20 -5.90
N GLY A 45 18.53 -5.82 -6.08
CA GLY A 45 18.74 -6.84 -7.12
C GLY A 45 17.86 -8.10 -7.01
N GLY A 46 17.52 -8.53 -5.80
CA GLY A 46 16.62 -9.67 -5.59
C GLY A 46 15.16 -9.34 -5.86
N ALA A 47 14.69 -8.17 -5.40
CA ALA A 47 13.34 -7.69 -5.68
C ALA A 47 13.13 -7.48 -7.19
N LEU A 48 14.09 -6.82 -7.85
CA LEU A 48 14.08 -6.63 -9.29
C LEU A 48 14.10 -7.95 -10.07
N GLY A 49 14.85 -8.95 -9.59
CA GLY A 49 14.86 -10.29 -10.17
C GLY A 49 13.49 -10.97 -10.14
N ILE A 50 12.72 -10.80 -9.05
CA ILE A 50 11.36 -11.34 -8.92
C ILE A 50 10.41 -10.63 -9.89
N VAL A 51 10.48 -9.30 -9.97
CA VAL A 51 9.70 -8.48 -10.91
C VAL A 51 9.97 -8.91 -12.34
N ASN A 52 11.24 -8.96 -12.75
CA ASN A 52 11.66 -9.34 -14.10
C ASN A 52 11.30 -10.79 -14.47
N SER A 53 11.02 -11.63 -13.48
CA SER A 53 10.59 -13.03 -13.70
C SER A 53 9.07 -13.16 -13.87
N GLY A 54 8.29 -12.08 -13.81
CA GLY A 54 6.82 -12.12 -13.94
C GLY A 54 6.12 -12.85 -12.79
N LEU A 55 6.75 -12.90 -11.60
CA LEU A 55 6.23 -13.66 -10.46
C LEU A 55 5.20 -12.90 -9.63
N ILE A 56 5.04 -11.59 -9.84
CA ILE A 56 4.21 -10.71 -9.02
C ILE A 56 2.74 -11.16 -8.98
N PRO A 57 2.08 -11.50 -10.10
CA PRO A 57 0.70 -11.99 -10.06
C PRO A 57 0.57 -13.24 -9.18
N SER A 58 1.52 -14.18 -9.29
CA SER A 58 1.50 -15.41 -8.49
C SER A 58 1.66 -15.15 -6.99
N LEU A 59 2.51 -14.19 -6.61
CA LEU A 59 2.69 -13.78 -5.21
C LEU A 59 1.41 -13.12 -4.67
N VAL A 60 0.78 -12.24 -5.45
CA VAL A 60 -0.49 -11.59 -5.08
C VAL A 60 -1.59 -12.62 -4.86
N TRP A 61 -1.72 -13.63 -5.73
CA TRP A 61 -2.71 -14.69 -5.57
C TRP A 61 -2.44 -15.61 -4.38
N LYS A 62 -1.16 -15.90 -4.09
CA LYS A 62 -0.77 -16.71 -2.93
C LYS A 62 -1.10 -16.03 -1.59
N LEU A 63 -1.06 -14.70 -1.53
CA LEU A 63 -1.38 -13.94 -0.32
C LEU A 63 -2.73 -14.32 0.31
N GLN A 64 -3.71 -14.76 -0.49
CA GLN A 64 -5.03 -15.14 0.02
C GLN A 64 -5.13 -16.59 0.53
N ARG A 65 -4.22 -17.47 0.12
CA ARG A 65 -4.36 -18.92 0.30
C ARG A 65 -3.41 -19.49 1.33
N GLU A 66 -2.32 -18.78 1.60
CA GLU A 66 -1.27 -19.23 2.49
C GLU A 66 -1.58 -18.85 3.94
N GLU A 67 -0.95 -19.56 4.88
CA GLU A 67 -1.06 -19.31 6.32
C GLU A 67 -0.40 -17.99 6.74
N GLU A 68 -0.77 -17.47 7.91
CA GLU A 68 -0.34 -16.15 8.39
C GLU A 68 1.17 -15.91 8.31
N GLU A 69 1.98 -16.89 8.71
CA GLU A 69 3.44 -16.79 8.66
C GLU A 69 3.97 -16.56 7.24
N ILE A 70 3.39 -17.25 6.27
CA ILE A 70 3.75 -17.13 4.85
C ILE A 70 3.17 -15.83 4.28
N GLN A 71 1.96 -15.43 4.67
CA GLN A 71 1.38 -14.14 4.28
C GLN A 71 2.28 -12.99 4.70
N ALA A 72 2.84 -13.02 5.89
CA ALA A 72 3.77 -12.00 6.35
C ALA A 72 5.03 -11.90 5.46
N LEU A 73 5.61 -13.03 5.07
CA LEU A 73 6.76 -13.08 4.15
C LEU A 73 6.39 -12.58 2.74
N LEU A 74 5.19 -12.94 2.26
CA LEU A 74 4.68 -12.49 0.97
C LEU A 74 4.47 -10.98 0.96
N LEU A 75 3.93 -10.40 2.03
CA LEU A 75 3.71 -8.95 2.14
C LEU A 75 5.03 -8.17 2.14
N ASP A 76 6.05 -8.64 2.86
CA ASP A 76 7.38 -8.02 2.84
C ASP A 76 8.02 -8.13 1.44
N THR A 77 7.92 -9.30 0.82
CA THR A 77 8.46 -9.54 -0.53
C THR A 77 7.76 -8.64 -1.55
N LEU A 78 6.43 -8.56 -1.49
CA LEU A 78 5.64 -7.68 -2.35
C LEU A 78 6.02 -6.22 -2.10
N ALA A 79 6.12 -5.77 -0.86
CA ALA A 79 6.50 -4.40 -0.55
C ALA A 79 7.83 -4.02 -1.20
N ALA A 80 8.84 -4.89 -1.14
CA ALA A 80 10.13 -4.66 -1.80
C ALA A 80 10.01 -4.65 -3.34
N CYS A 81 9.28 -5.60 -3.93
CA CYS A 81 9.12 -5.68 -5.38
C CYS A 81 8.36 -4.49 -5.96
N LEU A 82 7.31 -4.03 -5.28
CA LEU A 82 6.44 -2.94 -5.70
C LEU A 82 7.13 -1.57 -5.63
N MET A 83 8.23 -1.45 -4.89
CA MET A 83 9.09 -0.27 -4.93
C MET A 83 9.89 -0.19 -6.23
N GLU A 84 10.18 -1.34 -6.86
CA GLU A 84 10.84 -1.40 -8.17
C GLU A 84 9.81 -1.19 -9.30
N ASP A 85 8.74 -2.00 -9.32
CA ASP A 85 7.62 -1.85 -10.25
C ASP A 85 6.32 -2.44 -9.68
N ALA A 86 5.26 -1.62 -9.63
CA ALA A 86 3.94 -2.01 -9.13
C ALA A 86 2.95 -2.44 -10.24
N THR A 87 3.33 -2.34 -11.51
CA THR A 87 2.43 -2.48 -12.66
C THR A 87 1.70 -3.83 -12.69
N GLU A 88 2.44 -4.95 -12.57
CA GLU A 88 1.83 -6.28 -12.61
C GLU A 88 0.89 -6.53 -11.42
N ALA A 89 1.21 -5.99 -10.24
CA ALA A 89 0.37 -6.16 -9.06
C ALA A 89 -0.94 -5.39 -9.15
N LEU A 90 -0.88 -4.16 -9.68
CA LEU A 90 -2.06 -3.32 -9.93
C LEU A 90 -3.00 -3.96 -10.96
N ALA A 91 -2.46 -4.72 -11.92
CA ALA A 91 -3.25 -5.55 -12.83
C ALA A 91 -3.78 -6.85 -12.20
N SER A 92 -3.30 -7.24 -11.00
CA SER A 92 -3.55 -8.54 -10.37
C SER A 92 -4.39 -8.47 -9.07
N ARG A 93 -5.21 -7.42 -8.90
CA ARG A 93 -6.09 -7.24 -7.72
C ARG A 93 -5.36 -7.11 -6.38
N VAL A 94 -4.13 -6.58 -6.38
CA VAL A 94 -3.36 -6.39 -5.14
C VAL A 94 -4.09 -5.51 -4.12
N VAL A 95 -4.76 -4.43 -4.57
CA VAL A 95 -5.45 -3.49 -3.66
C VAL A 95 -6.62 -4.14 -2.92
N PRO A 96 -7.57 -4.84 -3.59
CA PRO A 96 -8.59 -5.62 -2.89
C PRO A 96 -8.05 -6.63 -1.88
N PHE A 97 -6.97 -7.33 -2.20
CA PHE A 97 -6.38 -8.31 -1.27
C PHE A 97 -5.72 -7.64 -0.07
N LEU A 98 -5.00 -6.54 -0.28
CA LEU A 98 -4.44 -5.75 0.82
C LEU A 98 -5.55 -5.16 1.71
N LYS A 99 -6.67 -4.71 1.12
CA LYS A 99 -7.85 -4.25 1.87
C LYS A 99 -8.33 -5.29 2.87
N GLU A 100 -8.43 -6.55 2.45
CA GLU A 100 -8.81 -7.65 3.35
C GLU A 100 -7.75 -7.90 4.44
N LYS A 101 -6.46 -7.84 4.08
CA LYS A 101 -5.37 -8.02 5.06
C LYS A 101 -5.29 -6.89 6.09
N LEU A 102 -5.70 -5.66 5.74
CA LEU A 102 -5.82 -4.55 6.70
C LEU A 102 -6.86 -4.82 7.81
N LEU A 103 -7.81 -5.72 7.58
CA LEU A 103 -8.84 -6.11 8.55
C LEU A 103 -8.45 -7.37 9.36
N SER A 104 -7.22 -7.87 9.21
CA SER A 104 -6.74 -9.05 9.94
C SER A 104 -6.71 -8.81 11.45
N THR A 105 -6.96 -9.86 12.23
CA THR A 105 -6.78 -9.85 13.69
C THR A 105 -5.31 -9.71 14.07
N SER A 106 -4.39 -10.16 13.21
CA SER A 106 -2.94 -10.07 13.40
C SER A 106 -2.43 -8.67 13.07
N SER A 107 -1.91 -7.96 14.07
CA SER A 107 -1.31 -6.64 13.88
C SER A 107 -0.08 -6.68 12.98
N ASN A 108 0.66 -7.79 12.96
CA ASN A 108 1.77 -8.02 12.05
C ASN A 108 1.30 -7.99 10.58
N ILE A 109 0.20 -8.69 10.28
CA ILE A 109 -0.41 -8.67 8.94
C ILE A 109 -0.94 -7.29 8.58
N ARG A 110 -1.67 -6.62 9.50
CA ARG A 110 -2.18 -5.26 9.26
C ARG A 110 -1.04 -4.28 8.96
N SER A 111 0.02 -4.32 9.75
CA SER A 111 1.18 -3.44 9.60
C SER A 111 1.87 -3.66 8.25
N LYS A 112 2.13 -4.92 7.89
CA LYS A 112 2.78 -5.26 6.61
C LYS A 112 1.89 -4.93 5.42
N ALA A 113 0.59 -5.18 5.50
CA ALA A 113 -0.36 -4.81 4.45
C ALA A 113 -0.41 -3.29 4.23
N ALA A 114 -0.45 -2.51 5.31
CA ALA A 114 -0.37 -1.05 5.24
C ALA A 114 0.96 -0.59 4.65
N HIS A 115 2.08 -1.24 5.01
CA HIS A 115 3.39 -0.95 4.42
C HIS A 115 3.45 -1.27 2.92
N THR A 116 2.92 -2.42 2.50
CA THR A 116 2.81 -2.78 1.07
C THR A 116 1.96 -1.76 0.31
N LEU A 117 0.87 -1.24 0.91
CA LEU A 117 0.04 -0.19 0.31
C LEU A 117 0.78 1.13 0.08
N ILE A 118 1.81 1.45 0.87
CA ILE A 118 2.67 2.62 0.62
C ILE A 118 3.32 2.46 -0.76
N ALA A 119 3.92 1.30 -1.05
CA ALA A 119 4.56 1.01 -2.33
C ALA A 119 3.56 0.99 -3.49
N VAL A 120 2.40 0.34 -3.31
CA VAL A 120 1.30 0.36 -4.29
C VAL A 120 0.87 1.78 -4.64
N SER A 121 0.89 2.71 -3.67
CA SER A 121 0.43 4.09 -3.84
C SER A 121 1.51 5.05 -4.33
N ILE A 122 2.70 4.56 -4.72
CA ILE A 122 3.74 5.39 -5.37
C ILE A 122 3.28 5.86 -6.77
N PRO A 123 2.87 4.97 -7.70
CA PRO A 123 2.28 5.40 -8.98
C PRO A 123 0.91 6.05 -8.79
N LEU A 124 0.44 6.79 -9.81
CA LEU A 124 -0.90 7.41 -9.79
C LEU A 124 -2.02 6.37 -9.78
N GLU A 125 -1.90 5.33 -10.61
CA GLU A 125 -2.88 4.25 -10.73
C GLU A 125 -3.20 3.60 -9.37
N GLY A 126 -2.18 3.34 -8.56
CA GLY A 126 -2.40 2.76 -7.23
C GLY A 126 -3.13 3.69 -6.26
N LYS A 127 -2.89 5.01 -6.33
CA LYS A 127 -3.66 5.99 -5.53
C LYS A 127 -5.14 5.97 -5.93
N ILE A 128 -5.41 5.91 -7.23
CA ILE A 128 -6.78 5.82 -7.77
C ILE A 128 -7.45 4.53 -7.27
N GLN A 129 -6.78 3.38 -7.36
CA GLN A 129 -7.35 2.11 -6.88
C GLN A 129 -7.61 2.10 -5.37
N VAL A 130 -6.73 2.71 -4.56
CA VAL A 130 -6.94 2.85 -3.10
C VAL A 130 -8.21 3.62 -2.78
N TRP A 131 -8.51 4.67 -3.54
CA TRP A 131 -9.77 5.40 -3.43
C TRP A 131 -10.95 4.56 -3.95
N GLN A 132 -10.87 4.03 -5.17
CA GLN A 132 -11.96 3.27 -5.82
C GLN A 132 -12.38 2.01 -5.05
N HIS A 133 -11.46 1.42 -4.27
CA HIS A 133 -11.74 0.23 -3.47
C HIS A 133 -12.08 0.55 -2.00
N ASP A 134 -12.38 1.79 -1.64
CA ASP A 134 -12.75 2.20 -0.28
C ASP A 134 -11.72 1.77 0.79
N VAL A 135 -10.44 1.95 0.49
CA VAL A 135 -9.36 1.61 1.44
C VAL A 135 -9.12 2.76 2.43
N ILE A 136 -9.39 4.00 2.04
CA ILE A 136 -9.20 5.21 2.86
C ILE A 136 -9.91 5.12 4.22
N PRO A 137 -11.21 4.75 4.33
CA PRO A 137 -11.88 4.64 5.63
C PRO A 137 -11.21 3.61 6.57
N ILE A 138 -10.68 2.52 6.01
CA ILE A 138 -9.97 1.49 6.77
C ILE A 138 -8.63 2.03 7.27
N LEU A 139 -7.88 2.75 6.43
CA LEU A 139 -6.62 3.39 6.84
C LEU A 139 -6.86 4.39 7.97
N VAL A 140 -7.93 5.20 7.90
CA VAL A 140 -8.30 6.16 8.95
C VAL A 140 -8.67 5.45 10.26
N HIS A 141 -9.35 4.31 10.20
CA HIS A 141 -9.59 3.47 11.37
C HIS A 141 -8.27 2.97 11.99
N LEU A 142 -7.33 2.52 11.17
CA LEU A 142 -6.02 2.00 11.61
C LEU A 142 -5.07 3.07 12.18
N LEU A 143 -5.34 4.36 11.99
CA LEU A 143 -4.62 5.42 12.71
C LEU A 143 -4.81 5.33 14.23
N LYS A 144 -5.84 4.62 14.69
CA LYS A 144 -6.15 4.37 16.10
C LYS A 144 -5.77 2.96 16.56
N ASP A 145 -4.99 2.22 15.76
CA ASP A 145 -4.55 0.87 16.13
C ASP A 145 -3.73 0.88 17.44
N LYS A 146 -3.65 -0.26 18.13
CA LYS A 146 -2.84 -0.38 19.35
C LYS A 146 -1.35 -0.42 19.04
N GLU A 147 -0.98 -0.91 17.87
CA GLU A 147 0.41 -1.05 17.45
C GLU A 147 0.88 0.19 16.68
N GLU A 148 1.92 0.84 17.17
CA GLU A 148 2.43 2.09 16.59
C GLU A 148 2.96 1.91 15.16
N GLU A 149 3.50 0.74 14.80
CA GLU A 149 3.91 0.45 13.42
C GLU A 149 2.71 0.37 12.46
N VAL A 150 1.55 -0.13 12.92
CA VAL A 150 0.33 -0.12 12.12
C VAL A 150 -0.11 1.32 11.88
N GLN A 151 -0.13 2.14 12.93
CA GLN A 151 -0.46 3.57 12.83
C GLN A 151 0.48 4.30 11.86
N ALA A 152 1.79 4.08 11.98
CA ALA A 152 2.81 4.72 11.15
C ALA A 152 2.66 4.35 9.66
N ASN A 153 2.40 3.07 9.37
CA ASN A 153 2.21 2.59 8.02
C ASN A 153 0.87 3.04 7.43
N ALA A 154 -0.20 3.03 8.22
CA ALA A 154 -1.51 3.55 7.81
C ALA A 154 -1.43 5.04 7.45
N ALA A 155 -0.77 5.86 8.29
CA ALA A 155 -0.53 7.28 8.00
C ALA A 155 0.30 7.46 6.72
N GLY A 156 1.29 6.61 6.48
CA GLY A 156 2.10 6.64 5.26
C GLY A 156 1.31 6.31 4.00
N ALA A 157 0.44 5.30 4.06
CA ALA A 157 -0.44 4.95 2.94
C ALA A 157 -1.46 6.07 2.67
N LEU A 158 -2.01 6.67 3.72
CA LEU A 158 -2.95 7.79 3.63
C LEU A 158 -2.30 9.05 3.05
N MET A 159 -1.06 9.35 3.46
CA MET A 159 -0.24 10.41 2.86
C MET A 159 -0.16 10.26 1.34
N ASN A 160 0.12 9.05 0.82
CA ASN A 160 0.19 8.83 -0.61
C ASN A 160 -1.18 8.96 -1.30
N ALA A 161 -2.25 8.44 -0.69
CA ALA A 161 -3.60 8.48 -1.26
C ALA A 161 -4.12 9.93 -1.41
N THR A 162 -3.84 10.78 -0.42
CA THR A 162 -4.32 12.18 -0.35
C THR A 162 -3.60 13.15 -1.30
N VAL A 163 -2.62 12.68 -2.07
CA VAL A 163 -2.01 13.45 -3.17
C VAL A 163 -3.03 13.69 -4.30
N THR A 164 -3.98 12.77 -4.48
CA THR A 164 -5.07 12.93 -5.45
C THR A 164 -6.21 13.77 -4.87
N THR A 165 -6.94 14.49 -5.71
CA THR A 165 -8.11 15.27 -5.28
C THR A 165 -9.17 14.36 -4.66
N GLU A 166 -9.47 13.24 -5.31
CA GLU A 166 -10.46 12.25 -4.89
C GLU A 166 -10.07 11.64 -3.54
N GLY A 167 -8.82 11.22 -3.38
CA GLY A 167 -8.32 10.67 -2.12
C GLY A 167 -8.29 11.70 -0.98
N LYS A 168 -7.99 12.97 -1.30
CA LYS A 168 -7.99 14.07 -0.33
C LYS A 168 -9.38 14.33 0.23
N TYR A 169 -10.38 14.50 -0.64
CA TYR A 169 -11.77 14.71 -0.21
C TYR A 169 -12.34 13.45 0.48
N ALA A 170 -12.08 12.25 -0.04
CA ALA A 170 -12.49 11.02 0.62
C ALA A 170 -11.93 10.90 2.05
N ALA A 171 -10.70 11.35 2.30
CA ALA A 171 -10.12 11.37 3.64
C ALA A 171 -10.74 12.46 4.54
N LEU A 172 -11.07 13.62 4.00
CA LEU A 172 -11.77 14.68 4.73
C LEU A 172 -13.20 14.24 5.12
N ASP A 173 -13.92 13.59 4.21
CA ASP A 173 -15.29 13.13 4.40
C ASP A 173 -15.42 12.09 5.52
N VAL A 174 -14.38 11.30 5.77
CA VAL A 174 -14.31 10.34 6.88
C VAL A 174 -13.56 10.89 8.11
N GLU A 175 -13.40 12.22 8.18
CA GLU A 175 -12.82 12.93 9.32
C GLU A 175 -11.39 12.49 9.69
N ALA A 176 -10.54 12.22 8.69
CA ALA A 176 -9.16 11.78 8.90
C ALA A 176 -8.30 12.76 9.71
N THR A 177 -8.65 14.05 9.74
CA THR A 177 -7.88 15.12 10.42
C THR A 177 -7.71 14.86 11.90
N GLY A 178 -8.77 14.44 12.61
CA GLY A 178 -8.74 14.18 14.05
C GLY A 178 -7.73 13.08 14.44
N PRO A 179 -7.85 11.86 13.89
CA PRO A 179 -6.90 10.78 14.16
C PRO A 179 -5.46 11.13 13.74
N LEU A 180 -5.25 11.84 12.63
CA LEU A 180 -3.92 12.29 12.22
C LEU A 180 -3.31 13.30 13.20
N LEU A 181 -4.11 14.24 13.73
CA LEU A 181 -3.66 15.19 14.75
C LEU A 181 -3.23 14.49 16.05
N GLN A 182 -3.90 13.39 16.42
CA GLN A 182 -3.51 12.58 17.58
C GLN A 182 -2.13 11.93 17.38
N LEU A 183 -1.82 11.47 16.16
CA LEU A 183 -0.52 10.87 15.85
C LEU A 183 0.66 11.86 15.88
N LEU A 184 0.41 13.17 15.95
CA LEU A 184 1.48 14.16 16.13
C LEU A 184 2.19 14.01 17.48
N GLY A 185 1.56 13.38 18.46
CA GLY A 185 2.16 13.03 19.76
C GLY A 185 2.70 11.60 19.86
N ALA A 186 2.73 10.83 18.76
CA ALA A 186 3.17 9.44 18.78
C ALA A 186 4.66 9.30 19.14
N SER A 187 5.05 8.19 19.77
CA SER A 187 6.45 7.98 20.16
C SER A 187 7.35 7.76 18.92
N LEU A 188 6.84 7.05 17.90
CA LEU A 188 7.52 6.83 16.64
C LEU A 188 7.60 8.10 15.79
N SER A 189 8.82 8.55 15.50
CA SER A 189 9.06 9.68 14.61
C SER A 189 8.51 9.45 13.20
N LYS A 190 8.48 8.19 12.73
CA LYS A 190 7.87 7.79 11.45
C LYS A 190 6.36 8.06 11.44
N ALA A 191 5.65 7.76 12.54
CA ALA A 191 4.22 8.04 12.65
C ALA A 191 3.94 9.55 12.62
N ARG A 192 4.67 10.32 13.44
CA ARG A 192 4.57 11.80 13.45
C ARG A 192 4.85 12.39 12.06
N LEU A 193 5.94 11.96 11.42
CA LEU A 193 6.33 12.43 10.09
C LEU A 193 5.25 12.17 9.04
N ASN A 194 4.72 10.95 8.99
CA ASN A 194 3.70 10.58 8.02
C ASN A 194 2.39 11.32 8.29
N ALA A 195 2.02 11.48 9.57
CA ALA A 195 0.83 12.23 9.97
C ALA A 195 0.91 13.71 9.55
N ILE A 196 2.04 14.38 9.81
CA ILE A 196 2.25 15.77 9.37
C ILE A 196 2.11 15.88 7.85
N LYS A 197 2.76 14.99 7.09
CA LYS A 197 2.70 15.03 5.62
C LYS A 197 1.29 14.81 5.10
N ALA A 198 0.54 13.86 5.67
CA ALA A 198 -0.86 13.65 5.31
C ALA A 198 -1.70 14.90 5.63
N LEU A 199 -1.54 15.51 6.81
CA LEU A 199 -2.23 16.75 7.18
C LEU A 199 -1.87 17.91 6.24
N THR A 200 -0.61 18.01 5.79
CA THR A 200 -0.19 19.00 4.78
C THR A 200 -0.94 18.80 3.47
N MET A 201 -1.09 17.56 2.99
CA MET A 201 -1.88 17.27 1.78
C MET A 201 -3.36 17.68 1.96
N LEU A 202 -3.95 17.39 3.13
CA LEU A 202 -5.31 17.82 3.42
C LEU A 202 -5.45 19.36 3.49
N ALA A 203 -4.44 20.06 4.00
CA ALA A 203 -4.40 21.52 4.10
C ALA A 203 -4.30 22.25 2.74
N GLU A 204 -4.05 21.53 1.65
CA GLU A 204 -4.14 22.09 0.31
C GLU A 204 -5.60 22.34 -0.10
N ALA A 205 -6.56 21.56 0.42
CA ALA A 205 -7.99 21.82 0.24
C ALA A 205 -8.45 22.96 1.19
N PRO A 206 -9.35 23.86 0.75
CA PRO A 206 -9.84 24.96 1.59
C PRO A 206 -10.44 24.50 2.93
N GLU A 207 -11.20 23.42 2.92
CA GLU A 207 -11.86 22.84 4.10
C GLU A 207 -10.82 22.28 5.07
N GLY A 208 -9.87 21.49 4.56
CA GLY A 208 -8.77 20.95 5.36
C GLY A 208 -7.89 22.05 5.95
N ARG A 209 -7.58 23.10 5.16
CA ARG A 209 -6.84 24.27 5.66
C ARG A 209 -7.58 24.94 6.80
N LYS A 210 -8.86 25.24 6.61
CA LYS A 210 -9.70 25.89 7.62
C LYS A 210 -9.76 25.10 8.92
N LEU A 211 -9.89 23.77 8.84
CA LEU A 211 -9.88 22.88 10.01
C LEU A 211 -8.53 22.91 10.77
N LEU A 212 -7.42 23.04 10.04
CA LEU A 212 -6.09 23.00 10.65
C LEU A 212 -5.61 24.35 11.19
N GLN A 213 -6.29 25.46 10.87
CA GLN A 213 -5.93 26.78 11.42
C GLN A 213 -5.97 26.84 12.96
N SER A 214 -6.93 26.17 13.59
CA SER A 214 -7.00 26.11 15.06
C SER A 214 -5.90 25.24 15.70
N HIS A 215 -5.11 24.53 14.89
CA HIS A 215 -4.08 23.58 15.32
C HIS A 215 -2.66 24.06 15.00
N VAL A 216 -2.48 25.29 14.50
CA VAL A 216 -1.16 25.87 14.15
C VAL A 216 -0.16 25.73 15.30
N ALA A 217 -0.58 26.00 16.54
CA ALA A 217 0.28 25.88 17.71
C ALA A 217 0.86 24.46 17.88
N THR A 218 0.08 23.41 17.58
CA THR A 218 0.53 22.02 17.62
C THR A 218 1.68 21.77 16.65
N PHE A 219 1.61 22.33 15.43
CA PHE A 219 2.70 22.21 14.46
C PHE A 219 3.94 23.02 14.85
N ARG A 220 3.77 24.18 15.50
CA ARG A 220 4.90 24.98 16.03
C ARG A 220 5.73 24.21 17.05
N VAL A 221 5.09 23.46 17.94
CA VAL A 221 5.81 22.59 18.90
C VAL A 221 6.67 21.55 18.17
N LEU A 222 6.22 21.04 17.02
CA LEU A 222 6.95 20.04 16.24
C LEU A 222 8.16 20.61 15.48
N GLU A 223 8.32 21.93 15.40
CA GLU A 223 9.56 22.55 14.88
C GLU A 223 10.77 22.24 15.78
N GLU A 224 10.53 21.87 17.05
CA GLU A 224 11.54 21.48 18.03
C GLU A 224 11.65 19.95 18.23
N ASP A 225 11.02 19.14 17.37
CA ASP A 225 11.04 17.66 17.47
C ASP A 225 12.47 17.10 17.36
N PHE A 226 12.79 16.01 18.08
CA PHE A 226 14.10 15.36 18.01
C PHE A 226 14.49 14.87 16.60
N SER A 227 13.52 14.61 15.73
CA SER A 227 13.75 14.17 14.35
C SER A 227 13.81 15.37 13.40
N PRO A 228 14.96 15.62 12.74
CA PRO A 228 15.07 16.70 11.74
C PRO A 228 14.08 16.56 10.58
N ALA A 229 13.64 15.34 10.25
CA ALA A 229 12.63 15.13 9.22
C ALA A 229 11.25 15.63 9.67
N VAL A 230 10.91 15.44 10.95
CA VAL A 230 9.64 15.91 11.54
C VAL A 230 9.65 17.44 11.61
N GLN A 231 10.75 18.05 12.07
CA GLN A 231 10.91 19.52 12.09
C GLN A 231 10.66 20.14 10.71
N ARG A 232 11.32 19.62 9.66
CA ARG A 232 11.14 20.11 8.29
C ARG A 232 9.72 19.92 7.77
N ALA A 233 9.09 18.79 8.08
CA ALA A 233 7.71 18.54 7.68
C ALA A 233 6.74 19.52 8.37
N ALA A 234 6.95 19.82 9.65
CA ALA A 234 6.15 20.78 10.40
C ALA A 234 6.25 22.20 9.81
N GLN A 235 7.46 22.64 9.47
CA GLN A 235 7.70 23.93 8.80
C GLN A 235 6.95 24.03 7.47
N VAL A 236 6.92 22.96 6.67
CA VAL A 236 6.16 22.93 5.42
C VAL A 236 4.66 22.97 5.70
N ALA A 237 4.17 22.19 6.66
CA ALA A 237 2.77 22.16 7.04
C ALA A 237 2.28 23.56 7.46
N LEU A 238 3.04 24.27 8.29
CA LEU A 238 2.74 25.63 8.74
C LEU A 238 2.58 26.59 7.56
N LYS A 239 3.51 26.56 6.59
CA LYS A 239 3.43 27.39 5.37
C LYS A 239 2.15 27.14 4.59
N VAL A 240 1.70 25.88 4.49
CA VAL A 240 0.47 25.52 3.77
C VAL A 240 -0.79 25.90 4.55
N ILE A 241 -0.78 25.70 5.87
CA ILE A 241 -1.94 25.98 6.74
C ILE A 241 -2.17 27.50 6.87
N GLU A 242 -1.10 28.28 7.03
CA GLU A 242 -1.14 29.72 7.25
C GLU A 242 -1.29 30.52 5.94
N TRP A 243 -1.19 29.86 4.77
CA TRP A 243 -1.28 30.54 3.47
C TRP A 243 -2.64 31.22 3.27
N LYS A 244 -2.60 32.48 2.82
CA LYS A 244 -3.75 33.28 2.42
C LYS A 244 -3.54 33.73 0.97
N PRO A 245 -4.53 33.54 0.07
CA PRO A 245 -4.45 33.98 -1.32
C PRO A 245 -4.33 35.51 -1.46
#